data_AF-A0A9B0BVN1-F1
#
_entry.id   AF-A0A9B0BVN1-F1
#
_cell.length_a   1.000
_cell.length_b   1.000
_cell.length_c   1.000
_cell.angle_alpha   90.00
_cell.angle_beta   90.00
_cell.angle_gamma   90.00
#
_symmetry.space_group_name_H-M   'P 1'
#
loop_
_entity.id
_entity.type
_entity.pdbx_description
1 polymer ?
#
loop_
_entity_poly.entity_id
_entity_poly.type
_entity_poly.pdbx_seq_one_letter_code
_entity_poly.pdbx_strand_id
1 'polypeptide(L)'
;MADETEQVPAINVKEPLDLIRLSLDERIYVKMRNERELRGRLHAYDQHLNMVLGEAEETVTTVEIDEETYEEVYRTTKRNISMLFVRGDGVILVSPPSMRAPI
;
A
#
# COMPACT_ATOMS: atom_id res chain seq x y z
N MET A 1 26.98 -9.12 -33.21
CA MET A 1 25.55 -9.26 -33.51
C MET A 1 24.80 -8.59 -32.37
N ALA A 2 23.75 -7.85 -32.72
CA ALA A 2 23.25 -6.68 -31.98
C ALA A 2 22.69 -7.00 -30.59
N ASP A 3 22.93 -6.06 -29.68
CA ASP A 3 22.28 -5.91 -28.38
C ASP A 3 20.76 -5.91 -28.56
N GLU A 4 20.08 -6.91 -27.98
CA GLU A 4 18.63 -6.90 -27.84
C GLU A 4 18.26 -5.96 -26.70
N THR A 5 18.11 -4.67 -27.02
CA THR A 5 17.53 -3.70 -26.08
C THR A 5 16.08 -4.11 -25.82
N GLU A 6 15.80 -4.66 -24.64
CA GLU A 6 14.43 -4.89 -24.15
C GLU A 6 13.68 -3.55 -24.19
N GLN A 7 12.79 -3.40 -25.17
CA GLN A 7 11.88 -2.27 -25.21
C GLN A 7 10.88 -2.44 -24.08
N VAL A 8 11.08 -1.67 -23.00
CA VAL A 8 10.03 -1.48 -21.99
C VAL A 8 8.82 -0.91 -22.74
N PRO A 9 7.68 -1.63 -22.79
CA PRO A 9 6.52 -1.16 -23.56
C PRO A 9 6.12 0.21 -23.03
N ALA A 10 5.93 1.18 -23.92
CA ALA A 10 5.43 2.49 -23.55
C ALA A 10 4.05 2.31 -22.88
N ILE A 11 4.01 2.45 -21.56
CA ILE A 11 2.75 2.35 -20.81
C ILE A 11 1.97 3.63 -21.10
N ASN A 12 1.03 3.55 -22.03
CA ASN A 12 0.02 4.57 -22.21
C ASN A 12 -0.97 4.46 -21.04
N VAL A 13 -0.67 5.17 -19.95
CA VAL A 13 -1.59 5.33 -18.81
C VAL A 13 -2.82 6.07 -19.30
N LYS A 14 -3.96 5.38 -19.36
CA LYS A 14 -5.24 5.98 -19.78
C LYS A 14 -6.18 6.16 -18.60
N GLU A 15 -6.14 5.24 -17.65
CA GLU A 15 -6.99 5.25 -16.46
C GLU A 15 -6.15 5.21 -15.18
N PRO A 16 -6.67 5.73 -14.04
CA PRO A 16 -5.96 5.68 -12.76
C PRO A 16 -5.57 4.25 -12.33
N LEU A 17 -6.38 3.24 -12.68
CA LEU A 17 -6.09 1.84 -12.38
C LEU A 17 -4.93 1.28 -13.18
N ASP A 18 -4.57 1.87 -14.32
CA ASP A 18 -3.39 1.48 -15.10
C ASP A 18 -2.10 1.80 -14.33
N LEU A 19 -2.10 2.86 -13.51
CA LEU A 19 -0.94 3.19 -12.66
C LEU A 19 -0.71 2.16 -11.57
N ILE A 20 -1.78 1.72 -10.89
CA ILE A 20 -1.69 0.64 -9.89
C ILE A 20 -1.20 -0.67 -10.53
N ARG A 21 -1.55 -0.92 -11.79
CA ARG A 21 -1.09 -2.09 -12.53
C ARG A 21 0.43 -2.15 -12.64
N LEU A 22 1.09 -0.99 -12.69
CA LEU A 22 2.55 -0.90 -12.73
C LEU A 22 3.21 -1.29 -11.42
N SER A 23 2.49 -1.19 -10.31
CA SER A 23 2.96 -1.58 -8.99
C SER A 23 2.63 -3.04 -8.63
N LEU A 24 2.20 -3.86 -9.60
CA LEU A 24 2.09 -5.31 -9.41
C LEU A 24 3.46 -5.91 -9.13
N ASP A 25 3.51 -6.81 -8.14
CA ASP A 25 4.74 -7.41 -7.59
C ASP A 25 5.69 -6.41 -6.90
N GLU A 26 5.28 -5.15 -6.73
CA GLU A 26 6.02 -4.14 -5.97
C GLU A 26 5.45 -3.94 -4.56
N ARG A 27 6.26 -3.40 -3.64
CA ARG A 27 5.79 -3.01 -2.30
C ARG A 27 5.06 -1.69 -2.36
N ILE A 28 3.79 -1.69 -1.97
CA ILE A 28 2.92 -0.51 -1.94
C ILE A 28 2.59 -0.08 -0.52
N TYR A 29 2.14 1.16 -0.37
CA TYR A 29 1.53 1.69 0.85
C TYR A 29 0.04 1.90 0.65
N VAL A 30 -0.77 1.46 1.61
CA VAL A 30 -2.23 1.60 1.59
C VAL A 30 -2.69 2.23 2.90
N LYS A 31 -3.33 3.41 2.82
CA LYS A 31 -4.06 3.99 3.96
C LYS A 31 -5.48 3.47 3.93
N MET A 32 -5.91 2.89 5.04
CA MET A 32 -7.26 2.43 5.24
C MET A 32 -8.01 3.34 6.22
N ARG A 33 -9.33 3.17 6.27
CA ARG A 33 -10.18 3.78 7.31
C ARG A 33 -9.74 3.32 8.71
N ASN A 34 -10.10 4.11 9.72
CA ASN A 34 -9.88 3.84 11.15
C ASN A 34 -8.40 3.82 11.56
N GLU A 35 -7.59 4.76 11.04
CA GLU A 35 -6.17 4.90 11.38
C GLU A 35 -5.36 3.61 11.21
N ARG A 36 -5.68 2.88 10.12
CA ARG A 36 -4.98 1.67 9.72
C ARG A 36 -4.18 1.88 8.46
N GLU A 37 -3.00 1.31 8.44
CA GLU A 37 -2.06 1.41 7.32
C GLU A 37 -1.50 0.03 7.01
N LEU A 38 -1.38 -0.29 5.72
CA LEU A 38 -0.79 -1.53 5.25
C LEU A 38 0.42 -1.21 4.37
N ARG A 39 1.48 -2.00 4.52
CA ARG A 39 2.63 -2.02 3.62
C ARG A 39 2.89 -3.45 3.21
N GLY A 40 2.83 -3.75 1.93
CA GLY A 40 2.98 -5.13 1.45
C GLY A 40 3.23 -5.18 -0.05
N ARG A 41 3.63 -6.36 -0.55
CA ARG A 41 3.79 -6.60 -1.99
C ARG A 41 2.42 -6.80 -2.62
N LEU A 42 2.09 -6.05 -3.67
CA LEU A 42 0.80 -6.16 -4.35
C LEU A 42 0.78 -7.36 -5.30
N HIS A 43 0.07 -8.43 -4.95
CA HIS A 43 -0.05 -9.61 -5.81
C HIS A 43 -1.19 -9.50 -6.82
N ALA A 44 -2.33 -8.93 -6.41
CA ALA A 44 -3.51 -8.79 -7.26
C ALA A 44 -4.42 -7.67 -6.76
N TYR A 45 -5.23 -7.11 -7.67
CA TYR A 45 -6.30 -6.18 -7.35
C TYR A 45 -7.46 -6.28 -8.37
N ASP A 46 -8.60 -5.66 -8.06
CA ASP A 46 -9.74 -5.51 -8.98
C ASP A 46 -10.24 -4.06 -9.06
N GLN A 47 -11.30 -3.84 -9.85
CA GLN A 47 -11.91 -2.51 -10.04
C GLN A 47 -12.50 -1.90 -8.75
N HIS A 48 -12.78 -2.72 -7.72
CA HIS A 48 -13.28 -2.26 -6.44
C HIS A 48 -12.14 -1.91 -5.47
N LEU A 49 -10.88 -2.10 -5.89
CA LEU A 49 -9.69 -2.01 -5.04
C LEU A 49 -9.68 -3.07 -3.93
N ASN A 50 -10.31 -4.22 -4.14
CA ASN A 50 -9.96 -5.40 -3.35
C ASN A 50 -8.53 -5.79 -3.71
N MET A 51 -7.72 -6.21 -2.74
CA MET A 51 -6.30 -6.48 -2.95
C MET A 51 -5.87 -7.78 -2.28
N VAL A 52 -4.85 -8.42 -2.87
CA VAL A 52 -4.08 -9.47 -2.22
C VAL A 52 -2.67 -8.94 -1.99
N LEU A 53 -2.28 -8.84 -0.71
CA LEU A 53 -0.96 -8.38 -0.30
C LEU A 53 -0.14 -9.54 0.26
N GLY A 54 1.09 -9.68 -0.20
CA GLY A 54 2.11 -10.56 0.38
C GLY A 54 3.01 -9.80 1.33
N GLU A 55 3.53 -10.48 2.35
CA GLU A 55 4.48 -9.93 3.33
C GLU A 55 3.98 -8.59 3.92
N ALA A 56 2.69 -8.56 4.28
CA ALA A 56 2.00 -7.36 4.69
C ALA A 56 2.33 -7.00 6.15
N GLU A 57 2.79 -5.77 6.37
CA GLU A 57 2.88 -5.12 7.68
C GLU A 57 1.66 -4.21 7.85
N GLU A 58 0.84 -4.49 8.85
CA GLU A 58 -0.25 -3.63 9.30
C GLU A 58 0.20 -2.78 10.48
N THR A 59 -0.11 -1.49 10.41
CA THR A 59 0.07 -0.52 11.48
C THR A 59 -1.28 0.04 11.87
N VAL A 60 -1.63 -0.05 13.15
CA VAL A 60 -2.87 0.53 13.71
C VAL A 60 -2.49 1.59 14.73
N THR A 61 -2.99 2.81 14.55
CA THR A 61 -2.79 3.91 15.49
C THR A 61 -4.06 4.14 16.30
N THR A 62 -3.95 4.11 17.63
CA THR A 62 -5.04 4.40 18.56
C THR A 62 -4.70 5.64 19.38
N VAL A 63 -5.68 6.51 19.59
CA VAL A 63 -5.56 7.67 20.48
C VAL A 63 -6.15 7.26 21.81
N GLU A 64 -5.32 7.22 22.84
CA GLU A 64 -5.73 7.03 24.23
C GLU A 64 -5.70 8.41 24.90
N ILE A 65 -6.78 8.80 25.58
CA ILE A 65 -6.83 10.06 26.33
C ILE A 65 -6.59 9.71 27.79
N ASP A 66 -5.59 10.33 28.39
CA ASP A 66 -5.34 10.19 29.83
C ASP A 66 -6.45 10.89 30.62
N GLU A 67 -7.11 10.14 31.52
CA GLU A 67 -8.30 10.63 32.24
C GLU A 67 -7.98 11.73 33.27
N GLU A 68 -6.72 11.84 33.70
CA GLU A 68 -6.31 12.80 34.73
C GLU A 68 -5.74 14.08 34.10
N THR A 69 -4.95 13.93 33.03
CA THR A 69 -4.22 15.03 32.38
C THR A 69 -4.91 15.54 31.11
N TYR A 70 -5.89 14.80 30.57
CA TYR A 70 -6.54 15.06 29.28
C TYR A 70 -5.56 15.12 28.08
N GLU A 71 -4.37 14.56 28.23
CA GLU A 71 -3.38 14.50 27.15
C GLU A 71 -3.71 13.36 26.16
N GLU A 72 -3.54 13.61 24.87
CA GLU A 72 -3.69 12.61 23.82
C GLU A 72 -2.39 11.81 23.65
N VAL A 73 -2.43 10.52 23.97
CA VAL A 73 -1.34 9.58 23.77
C VAL A 73 -1.59 8.75 22.52
N TYR A 74 -0.72 8.90 21.53
CA TYR A 74 -0.78 8.14 20.28
C TYR A 74 -0.02 6.81 20.45
N ARG A 75 -0.75 5.70 20.38
CA ARG A 75 -0.17 4.35 20.46
C ARG A 75 -0.24 3.67 19.10
N THR A 76 0.89 3.10 18.68
CA THR A 76 0.98 2.38 17.41
C THR A 76 1.26 0.90 17.65
N THR A 77 0.42 0.03 17.11
CA THR A 77 0.61 -1.43 17.13
C THR A 77 0.88 -1.95 15.73
N LYS A 78 1.87 -2.85 15.60
CA LYS A 78 2.26 -3.45 14.31
C LYS A 78 2.01 -4.95 14.27
N ARG A 79 1.58 -5.47 13.11
CA ARG A 79 1.38 -6.89 12.85
C ARG A 79 1.95 -7.27 11.48
N ASN A 80 2.64 -8.40 11.39
CA ASN A 80 3.14 -8.94 10.12
C ASN A 80 2.31 -10.16 9.71
N ILE A 81 1.90 -10.21 8.45
CA ILE A 81 0.99 -11.21 7.90
C ILE A 81 1.56 -11.66 6.56
N SER A 82 1.79 -12.96 6.39
CA SER A 82 2.44 -13.48 5.18
C SER A 82 1.62 -13.24 3.91
N MET A 83 0.29 -13.43 3.98
CA MET A 83 -0.65 -13.20 2.89
C MET A 83 -1.96 -12.64 3.46
N LEU A 84 -2.42 -11.52 2.91
CA LEU A 84 -3.59 -10.79 3.38
C LEU A 84 -4.51 -10.43 2.22
N PHE A 85 -5.79 -10.81 2.32
CA PHE A 85 -6.84 -10.27 1.47
C PHE A 85 -7.41 -8.99 2.11
N VAL A 86 -7.53 -7.93 1.32
CA VAL A 86 -8.02 -6.62 1.73
C VAL A 86 -9.26 -6.29 0.92
N ARG A 87 -10.34 -5.88 1.61
CA ARG A 87 -11.56 -5.39 0.97
C ARG A 87 -11.43 -3.92 0.58
N GLY A 88 -11.82 -3.58 -0.65
CA GLY A 88 -11.65 -2.25 -1.24
C GLY A 88 -12.46 -1.13 -0.60
N ASP A 89 -13.62 -1.42 -0.01
CA ASP A 89 -14.47 -0.41 0.67
C ASP A 89 -13.73 0.38 1.77
N GLY A 90 -12.73 -0.25 2.40
CA GLY A 90 -11.93 0.34 3.46
C GLY A 90 -10.70 1.10 2.99
N VAL A 91 -10.34 1.02 1.71
CA VAL A 91 -9.17 1.67 1.13
C VAL A 91 -9.48 3.15 0.90
N ILE A 92 -8.60 4.04 1.38
CA ILE A 92 -8.71 5.48 1.16
C ILE A 92 -7.73 5.92 0.08
N LEU A 93 -6.48 5.46 0.17
CA LEU A 93 -5.45 5.76 -0.82
C LEU A 93 -4.50 4.59 -1.01
N VAL A 94 -3.93 4.52 -2.21
CA VAL A 94 -2.82 3.63 -2.56
C VAL A 94 -1.68 4.50 -3.06
N SER A 95 -0.50 4.27 -2.52
CA SER A 95 0.72 4.91 -2.99
C SER A 95 1.69 3.84 -3.51
N PRO A 96 2.25 4.02 -4.72
CA PRO A 96 3.28 3.14 -5.25
C PRO A 96 4.53 3.15 -4.35
N PRO A 97 5.49 2.22 -4.54
CA PRO A 97 6.75 2.28 -3.83
C PRO A 97 7.34 3.68 -3.91
N SER A 98 7.81 4.20 -2.77
CA SER A 98 8.55 5.45 -2.76
C SER A 98 9.78 5.25 -3.64
N MET A 99 9.74 5.77 -4.86
CA MET A 99 10.90 5.86 -5.73
C MET A 99 11.88 6.77 -4.98
N ARG A 100 12.79 6.17 -4.19
CA ARG A 100 13.90 6.91 -3.62
C ARG A 100 14.68 7.39 -4.82
N ALA A 101 14.62 8.70 -5.09
CA ALA A 101 15.52 9.32 -6.04
C ALA A 101 16.95 8.91 -5.62
N PRO A 102 17.75 8.32 -6.53
CA PRO A 102 19.16 8.12 -6.24
C PRO A 102 19.76 9.52 -5.99
N ILE A 103 20.42 9.66 -4.86
CA ILE A 103 21.15 10.88 -4.46
C ILE A 103 22.39 11.01 -5.35
#